data_AF-A0A2V5QXI9-F1
#
_entry.id   AF-A0A2V5QXI9-F1
#
_cell.length_a   1.000
_cell.length_b   1.000
_cell.length_c   1.000
_cell.angle_alpha   90.00
_cell.angle_beta   90.00
_cell.angle_gamma   90.00
#
_symmetry.space_group_name_H-M   'P 1'
#
loop_
_entity.id
_entity.type
_entity.pdbx_description
1 polymer ?
#
loop_
_entity_poly.entity_id
_entity_poly.type
_entity_poly.pdbx_seq_one_letter_code
_entity_poly.pdbx_strand_id
1 'polypeptide(L)'
;VEMSQLPDVLIVIDTTREQNAVNEARRLGIPVVAIVDTNADPDLVDYPIAGNDDAIRAIRVILQKLVDAIVSASNEARIREQIEMAGVSA
;
A
#
# COMPACT_ATOMS: atom_id res chain seq x y z
N VAL A 1 -5.08 17.04 2.21
CA VAL A 1 -4.63 16.43 3.49
C VAL A 1 -3.12 16.47 3.45
N GLU A 2 -2.51 17.15 4.42
CA GLU A 2 -1.06 17.28 4.51
C GLU A 2 -0.55 16.11 5.38
N MET A 3 0.50 15.41 4.95
CA MET A 3 1.07 14.29 5.69
C MET A 3 2.01 14.83 6.77
N SER A 4 1.56 14.83 8.03
CA SER A 4 2.36 15.28 9.19
C SER A 4 3.33 14.21 9.71
N GLN A 5 3.17 12.97 9.27
CA GLN A 5 3.98 11.82 9.66
C GLN A 5 4.39 11.03 8.41
N LEU A 6 5.45 10.23 8.54
CA LEU A 6 5.83 9.29 7.49
C LEU A 6 4.72 8.24 7.29
N PRO A 7 4.50 7.77 6.06
CA PRO A 7 3.51 6.75 5.79
C PRO A 7 3.94 5.38 6.33
N ASP A 8 2.97 4.57 6.76
CA ASP A 8 3.21 3.19 7.21
C ASP A 8 3.55 2.23 6.06
N VAL A 9 3.11 2.54 4.84
CA VAL A 9 3.38 1.77 3.62
C VAL A 9 3.40 2.69 2.42
N LEU A 10 4.22 2.36 1.41
CA LEU A 10 4.24 3.05 0.12
C LEU A 10 3.69 2.14 -0.97
N ILE A 11 2.72 2.62 -1.75
CA ILE A 11 2.22 1.93 -2.94
C ILE A 11 2.86 2.56 -4.19
N VAL A 12 3.58 1.77 -4.97
CA VAL A 12 4.32 2.22 -6.16
C VAL A 12 3.79 1.55 -7.43
N ILE A 13 3.72 2.31 -8.52
CA ILE A 13 3.41 1.82 -9.86
C ILE A 13 4.68 2.04 -10.69
N ASP A 14 5.11 1.02 -11.42
CA ASP A 14 6.34 1.06 -12.21
C ASP A 14 7.58 1.39 -11.36
N THR A 15 8.11 0.37 -10.69
CA THR A 15 9.32 0.47 -9.86
C THR A 15 10.57 0.77 -10.68
N THR A 16 10.56 0.48 -11.98
CA THR A 16 11.68 0.78 -12.89
C THR A 16 11.79 2.28 -13.12
N ARG A 17 10.66 2.99 -13.20
CA ARG A 17 10.61 4.46 -13.32
C ARG A 17 10.73 5.17 -11.97
N GLU A 18 10.18 4.59 -10.91
CA GLU A 18 10.11 5.19 -9.57
C GLU A 18 11.20 4.66 -8.61
N GLN A 19 12.39 4.32 -9.14
CA GLN A 19 13.50 3.77 -8.36
C GLN A 19 13.90 4.65 -7.18
N ASN A 20 13.83 5.98 -7.34
CA ASN A 20 14.16 6.90 -6.26
C ASN A 20 13.20 6.76 -5.06
N ALA A 21 11.90 6.63 -5.34
CA ALA A 21 10.89 6.46 -4.29
C ALA A 21 11.06 5.11 -3.58
N VAL A 22 11.32 4.04 -4.33
CA VAL A 22 11.60 2.70 -3.76
C VAL A 22 12.86 2.75 -2.87
N ASN A 23 13.94 3.36 -3.36
CA ASN A 23 15.19 3.47 -2.61
C ASN A 23 15.04 4.33 -1.35
N GLU A 24 14.31 5.44 -1.42
CA GLU A 24 14.04 6.29 -0.25
C GLU A 24 13.17 5.56 0.78
N ALA A 25 12.11 4.88 0.35
CA ALA A 25 11.27 4.08 1.22
C ALA A 25 12.08 3.00 1.94
N ARG A 26 12.94 2.26 1.23
CA ARG A 26 13.85 1.27 1.84
C ARG A 26 14.81 1.90 2.85
N ARG A 27 15.35 3.09 2.57
CA ARG A 27 16.24 3.81 3.51
C ARG A 27 15.50 4.29 4.77
N LEU A 28 14.23 4.65 4.64
CA LEU A 28 13.38 5.07 5.75
C LEU A 28 12.71 3.89 6.47
N GLY A 29 12.88 2.66 5.99
CA GLY A 29 12.23 1.47 6.54
C GLY A 29 10.72 1.40 6.27
N ILE A 30 10.24 2.12 5.24
CA ILE A 30 8.84 2.12 4.83
C ILE A 30 8.64 0.93 3.88
N PRO A 31 7.76 -0.02 4.21
CA PRO A 31 7.48 -1.17 3.34
C PRO A 31 6.84 -0.73 2.03
N VAL A 32 7.24 -1.38 0.94
CA VAL A 32 6.81 -1.07 -0.42
C VAL A 32 5.90 -2.17 -0.96
N VAL A 33 4.72 -1.78 -1.42
CA VAL A 33 3.80 -2.59 -2.23
C VAL A 33 3.88 -2.06 -3.65
N ALA A 34 4.14 -2.91 -4.65
CA ALA A 34 4.22 -2.42 -6.02
C ALA A 34 3.72 -3.40 -7.07
N ILE A 35 3.23 -2.85 -8.19
CA ILE A 35 2.97 -3.63 -9.40
C ILE A 35 4.33 -3.88 -10.07
N VAL A 36 4.61 -5.15 -10.37
CA VAL A 36 5.86 -5.60 -10.98
C VAL A 36 5.54 -6.27 -12.32
N ASP A 37 5.97 -5.65 -13.41
CA ASP A 37 5.94 -6.23 -14.75
C ASP A 37 7.31 -6.91 -15.07
N THR A 38 7.43 -7.49 -16.26
CA THR A 38 8.56 -8.31 -16.73
C THR A 38 9.93 -7.63 -16.70
N ASN A 39 9.99 -6.30 -16.67
CA ASN A 39 11.23 -5.51 -16.64
C ASN A 39 11.63 -5.05 -15.23
N ALA A 40 10.79 -5.26 -14.22
CA ALA A 40 11.02 -4.84 -12.85
C ALA A 40 11.62 -5.96 -11.99
N ASP A 41 12.46 -5.59 -11.03
CA ASP A 41 13.07 -6.53 -10.08
C ASP A 41 12.17 -6.68 -8.83
N PRO A 42 11.54 -7.85 -8.60
CA PRO A 42 10.66 -8.07 -7.46
C PRO A 42 11.40 -8.06 -6.12
N ASP A 43 12.72 -8.29 -6.08
CA ASP A 43 13.51 -8.32 -4.84
C ASP A 43 13.70 -6.92 -4.21
N LEU A 44 13.33 -5.87 -4.95
CA LEU A 44 13.33 -4.48 -4.48
C LEU A 44 12.04 -4.10 -3.75
N VAL A 45 11.02 -4.97 -3.74
CA VAL A 45 9.66 -4.71 -3.25
C VAL A 45 9.29 -5.72 -2.17
N ASP A 46 8.73 -5.26 -1.05
CA ASP A 46 8.33 -6.16 0.06
C ASP A 46 7.09 -6.99 -0.30
N TYR A 47 6.14 -6.38 -1.01
CA TYR A 47 4.90 -7.01 -1.45
C TYR A 47 4.70 -6.81 -2.96
N PRO A 48 5.37 -7.61 -3.80
CA PRO A 48 5.24 -7.51 -5.26
C PRO A 48 3.92 -8.08 -5.75
N ILE A 49 3.23 -7.34 -6.62
CA ILE A 49 2.01 -7.75 -7.32
C ILE A 49 2.36 -7.90 -8.80
N ALA A 50 2.46 -9.15 -9.28
CA ALA A 50 2.69 -9.41 -10.69
C ALA A 50 1.54 -8.84 -11.54
N GLY A 51 1.85 -7.94 -12.48
CA GLY A 51 0.83 -7.28 -13.29
C GLY A 51 1.42 -6.30 -14.30
N ASN A 52 0.59 -5.89 -15.25
CA ASN A 52 0.95 -4.89 -16.24
C ASN A 52 0.78 -3.48 -15.63
N ASP A 53 1.87 -2.75 -15.51
CA ASP A 53 1.93 -1.38 -14.98
C ASP A 53 1.83 -0.29 -16.07
N ASP A 54 1.96 -0.64 -17.35
CA ASP A 54 1.73 0.27 -18.49
C ASP A 54 0.23 0.53 -18.75
N ALA A 55 -0.63 -0.43 -18.43
CA ALA A 55 -2.04 -0.41 -18.80
C ALA A 55 -2.91 0.21 -17.70
N ILE A 56 -3.50 1.39 -17.99
CA ILE A 56 -4.44 2.09 -17.08
C ILE A 56 -5.54 1.16 -16.53
N ARG A 57 -6.07 0.25 -17.35
CA ARG A 57 -7.12 -0.69 -16.91
C ARG A 57 -6.60 -1.66 -15.85
N ALA A 58 -5.39 -2.21 -16.04
CA ALA A 58 -4.78 -3.15 -15.10
C ALA A 58 -4.47 -2.45 -13.77
N ILE A 59 -3.82 -1.29 -13.82
CA ILE A 59 -3.55 -0.43 -12.65
C ILE A 59 -4.85 -0.14 -11.88
N ARG A 60 -5.92 0.28 -12.56
CA ARG A 60 -7.20 0.59 -11.93
C ARG A 60 -7.79 -0.61 -11.21
N VAL A 61 -7.76 -1.80 -11.81
CA VAL A 61 -8.30 -3.01 -11.17
C VAL A 61 -7.52 -3.33 -9.90
N ILE A 62 -6.19 -3.29 -9.96
CA ILE A 62 -5.32 -3.59 -8.82
C ILE A 62 -5.53 -2.57 -7.70
N LEU A 63 -5.44 -1.27 -8.02
CA LEU A 63 -5.64 -0.20 -7.05
C LEU A 63 -7.03 -0.23 -6.43
N GLN A 64 -8.09 -0.52 -7.21
CA GLN A 64 -9.44 -0.60 -6.67
C GLN A 64 -9.53 -1.70 -5.60
N LYS A 65 -8.93 -2.88 -5.85
CA LYS A 65 -8.91 -3.96 -4.86
C LYS A 65 -8.12 -3.62 -3.61
N LEU A 66 -7.00 -2.91 -3.75
CA LEU A 66 -6.23 -2.42 -2.60
C LEU A 66 -7.05 -1.42 -1.78
N VAL A 67 -7.68 -0.44 -2.43
CA VAL A 67 -8.52 0.57 -1.77
C VAL A 67 -9.71 -0.07 -1.06
N ASP A 68 -10.42 -0.99 -1.73
CA ASP A 68 -11.56 -1.70 -1.15
C ASP A 68 -11.14 -2.44 0.14
N ALA A 69 -9.98 -3.11 0.11
CA ALA A 69 -9.43 -3.81 1.28
C ALA A 69 -9.04 -2.86 2.42
N ILE A 70 -8.35 -1.75 2.11
CA ILE A 70 -7.93 -0.74 3.10
C ILE A 70 -9.16 -0.13 3.78
N VAL A 71 -10.19 0.25 3.01
CA VAL A 71 -11.42 0.83 3.55
C VAL A 71 -12.17 -0.17 4.43
N SER A 72 -12.29 -1.44 4.02
CA SER A 72 -12.93 -2.48 4.84
C SER A 72 -12.20 -2.67 6.16
N ALA A 73 -10.87 -2.85 6.11
CA ALA A 73 -10.05 -3.06 7.30
C ALA A 73 -10.10 -1.86 8.26
N SER A 74 -10.10 -0.64 7.73
CA SER A 74 -10.19 0.59 8.51
C SER A 74 -11.53 0.70 9.24
N ASN A 75 -12.63 0.33 8.58
CA ASN A 75 -13.95 0.30 9.18
C ASN A 75 -14.04 -0.75 10.29
N GLU A 76 -13.50 -1.96 10.05
CA GLU A 76 -13.46 -3.04 11.04
C GLU A 76 -12.60 -2.68 12.27
N ALA A 77 -11.46 -2.03 12.06
CA ALA A 77 -10.61 -1.53 13.15
C ALA A 77 -11.37 -0.53 14.02
N ARG A 78 -12.04 0.45 13.40
CA ARG A 78 -12.85 1.46 14.11
C ARG A 78 -14.00 0.83 14.91
N ILE A 79 -14.67 -0.18 14.35
CA ILE A 79 -15.74 -0.90 15.07
C ILE A 79 -15.17 -1.67 16.26
N ARG A 80 -14.02 -2.34 16.11
CA ARG A 80 -13.36 -3.06 17.21
C ARG A 80 -13.00 -2.12 18.36
N GLU A 81 -12.39 -0.98 18.06
CA GLU A 81 -12.06 0.04 19.07
C GLU A 81 -13.30 0.55 19.81
N GLN A 82 -14.42 0.76 19.09
CA GLN A 82 -15.68 1.19 19.71
C GLN A 82 -16.26 0.13 20.65
N ILE A 83 -16.19 -1.15 20.28
CA ILE A 83 -16.63 -2.27 21.13
C ILE A 83 -15.75 -2.36 22.38
N GLU A 84 -14.42 -2.27 22.22
CA GLU A 84 -13.48 -2.29 23.35
C GLU A 84 -13.72 -1.12 24.31
N MET A 85 -13.88 0.10 23.79
CA MET A 85 -14.18 1.28 24.63
C MET A 85 -15.53 1.17 25.36
N ALA A 86 -16.54 0.57 24.73
CA ALA A 86 -17.83 0.32 25.37
C ALA A 86 -17.75 -0.79 26.43
N GLY A 87 -16.89 -1.80 26.24
CA GLY A 87 -16.70 -2.93 27.13
C GLY A 87 -15.87 -2.67 28.39
N VAL A 88 -15.12 -1.56 28.45
CA VAL A 88 -14.30 -1.16 29.62
C VAL A 88 -15.13 -0.36 30.66
N SER A 89 -16.40 -0.07 30.39
CA SER A 89 -17.29 0.68 31.29
C SER A 89 -18.23 -0.18 32.15
N ALA A 90 -17.93 -1.47 32.36
CA ALA A 90 -18.72 -2.37 33.23
C ALA A 90 -17.92 -2.86 34.43
#